data_AF-A0A943QY39-F1
#
_entry.id   AF-A0A943QY39-F1
#
_cell.length_a   1.000
_cell.length_b   1.000
_cell.length_c   1.000
_cell.angle_alpha   90.00
_cell.angle_beta   90.00
_cell.angle_gamma   90.00
#
_symmetry.space_group_name_H-M   'P 1'
#
loop_
_entity.id
_entity.type
_entity.pdbx_description
1 polymer ?
#
loop_
_entity_poly.entity_id
_entity_poly.type
_entity_poly.pdbx_seq_one_letter_code
_entity_poly.pdbx_strand_id
1 'polypeptide(L)'
;MRVLGIDPGLTRCGIGVVDVDAARRTSLVHVGVARSSQSLATHFRLAKIGDEIDLAIKTYEPEVMAIERVFAQDNLQSVTTTMQVMGVAMLCAGRAGLPLAIHTPSEVKAAVTGSGTAGKAQVQHMVARVLGLQKVPKPADAADALAIAICHAWRGTGLQGAGQDGDINVSLSGGVSARGKMTAAQQQWANAIATTRRKGAVDPRVQGKR
;
A
#
# COMPACT_ATOMS: atom_id res chain seq x y z
N MET A 1 -5.90 0.14 -16.90
CA MET A 1 -5.39 -0.49 -15.68
C MET A 1 -6.31 -0.20 -14.52
N ARG A 2 -6.88 -1.22 -13.91
CA ARG A 2 -7.64 -1.10 -12.66
C ARG A 2 -6.79 -1.44 -11.45
N VAL A 3 -6.74 -0.56 -10.45
CA VAL A 3 -5.91 -0.72 -9.25
C VAL A 3 -6.79 -0.72 -8.00
N LEU A 4 -6.59 -1.71 -7.13
CA LEU A 4 -7.17 -1.78 -5.79
C LEU A 4 -6.14 -1.31 -4.75
N GLY A 5 -6.36 -0.16 -4.12
CA GLY A 5 -5.56 0.35 -3.00
C GLY A 5 -6.14 -0.07 -1.65
N ILE A 6 -5.29 -0.52 -0.73
CA ILE A 6 -5.65 -0.86 0.65
C ILE A 6 -4.85 0.00 1.63
N ASP A 7 -5.56 0.74 2.48
CA ASP A 7 -5.01 1.43 3.65
C ASP A 7 -5.28 0.57 4.91
N PRO A 8 -4.30 -0.23 5.37
CA PRO A 8 -4.54 -1.25 6.38
C PRO A 8 -4.84 -0.64 7.76
N GLY A 9 -5.87 -1.17 8.41
CA GLY A 9 -6.15 -0.88 9.81
C GLY A 9 -7.19 -1.83 10.39
N LEU A 10 -6.97 -2.29 11.62
CA LEU A 10 -7.80 -3.36 12.19
C LEU A 10 -9.23 -2.86 12.47
N THR A 11 -9.39 -1.64 12.96
CA THR A 11 -10.70 -1.03 13.22
C THR A 11 -11.33 -0.47 11.94
N ARG A 12 -10.51 0.12 11.07
CA ARG A 12 -10.91 0.72 9.80
C ARG A 12 -9.83 0.41 8.78
N CYS A 13 -10.19 -0.30 7.73
CA CYS A 13 -9.33 -0.61 6.60
C CYS A 13 -9.90 0.09 5.37
N GLY A 14 -9.15 1.03 4.79
CA GLY A 14 -9.56 1.77 3.61
C GLY A 14 -9.48 0.89 2.35
N ILE A 15 -10.49 0.96 1.50
CA ILE A 15 -10.57 0.24 0.23
C ILE A 15 -10.85 1.27 -0.87
N GLY A 16 -9.96 1.40 -1.84
CA GLY A 16 -10.11 2.33 -2.95
C GLY A 16 -9.85 1.63 -4.28
N VAL A 17 -10.70 1.85 -5.28
CA VAL A 17 -10.53 1.32 -6.62
C VAL A 17 -10.55 2.46 -7.62
N VAL A 18 -9.52 2.49 -8.47
CA VAL A 18 -9.40 3.48 -9.55
C VAL A 18 -9.09 2.80 -10.87
N ASP A 19 -9.60 3.39 -11.95
CA ASP A 19 -9.20 3.08 -13.31
C ASP A 19 -8.24 4.15 -13.79
N VAL A 20 -7.19 3.72 -14.48
CA VAL A 20 -6.20 4.61 -15.13
C VAL A 20 -6.01 4.21 -16.57
N ASP A 21 -6.11 5.20 -17.46
CA ASP A 21 -5.91 5.03 -18.89
C ASP A 21 -4.44 5.25 -19.31
N ALA A 22 -4.14 5.02 -20.60
CA ALA A 22 -2.79 5.20 -21.15
C ALA A 22 -2.26 6.64 -21.05
N ALA A 23 -3.16 7.64 -20.96
CA ALA A 23 -2.81 9.04 -20.76
C ALA A 23 -2.68 9.42 -19.27
N ARG A 24 -2.69 8.43 -18.37
CA ARG A 24 -2.66 8.58 -16.90
C ARG A 24 -3.86 9.33 -16.32
N ARG A 25 -4.96 9.44 -17.06
CA ARG A 25 -6.21 9.98 -16.50
C ARG A 25 -6.79 8.94 -15.55
N THR A 26 -7.08 9.38 -14.34
CA THR A 26 -7.57 8.53 -13.26
C THR A 26 -9.06 8.80 -13.03
N SER A 27 -9.87 7.75 -12.97
CA SER A 27 -11.28 7.82 -12.59
C SER A 27 -11.56 6.96 -11.36
N LEU A 28 -12.44 7.46 -10.49
CA LEU A 28 -12.91 6.72 -9.32
C LEU A 28 -13.85 5.59 -9.77
N VAL A 29 -13.58 4.36 -9.32
CA VAL A 29 -14.47 3.20 -9.50
C VAL A 29 -15.23 2.92 -8.20
N HIS A 30 -14.51 2.84 -7.08
CA HIS A 30 -15.10 2.58 -5.78
C HIS A 30 -14.26 3.19 -4.66
N VAL A 31 -14.93 3.53 -3.55
CA VAL A 31 -14.27 3.87 -2.30
C VAL A 31 -15.13 3.41 -1.13
N GLY A 32 -14.50 2.77 -0.15
CA GLY A 32 -15.16 2.18 1.00
C GLY A 32 -14.21 2.04 2.19
N VAL A 33 -14.76 1.66 3.34
CA VAL A 33 -13.98 1.32 4.53
C VAL A 33 -14.57 0.08 5.18
N ALA A 34 -13.78 -0.98 5.22
CA ALA A 34 -14.11 -2.16 6.00
C ALA A 34 -13.96 -1.86 7.49
N ARG A 35 -14.97 -2.20 8.28
CA ARG A 35 -15.04 -1.88 9.71
C ARG A 35 -15.23 -3.14 10.55
N SER A 36 -14.41 -3.26 11.59
CA SER A 36 -14.55 -4.30 12.60
C SER A 36 -14.80 -3.70 13.99
N SER A 37 -15.63 -4.38 14.79
CA SER A 37 -15.88 -3.95 16.17
C SER A 37 -14.68 -4.27 17.06
N GLN A 38 -14.35 -3.35 17.97
CA GLN A 38 -13.32 -3.57 18.99
C GLN A 38 -13.74 -4.61 20.04
N SER A 39 -15.03 -4.93 20.15
CA SER A 39 -15.54 -5.99 21.05
C SER A 39 -15.25 -7.41 20.57
N LEU A 40 -14.87 -7.59 19.30
CA LEU A 40 -14.55 -8.89 18.74
C LEU A 40 -13.09 -9.26 19.00
N ALA A 41 -12.81 -10.55 19.16
CA ALA A 41 -11.44 -11.05 19.20
C ALA A 41 -10.72 -10.78 17.86
N THR A 42 -9.40 -10.55 17.91
CA THR A 42 -8.60 -10.10 16.76
C THR A 42 -8.76 -10.97 15.51
N HIS A 43 -8.81 -12.29 15.65
CA HIS A 43 -8.94 -13.20 14.50
C HIS A 43 -10.29 -13.05 13.77
N PHE A 44 -11.40 -12.83 14.49
CA PHE A 44 -12.70 -12.53 13.86
C PHE A 44 -12.70 -11.17 13.17
N ARG A 45 -11.99 -10.19 13.75
CA ARG A 45 -11.82 -8.87 13.13
C ARG A 45 -11.01 -8.98 11.84
N LEU A 46 -9.92 -9.73 11.84
CA LEU A 46 -9.10 -10.01 10.67
C LEU A 46 -9.87 -10.75 9.58
N ALA A 47 -10.65 -11.78 9.95
CA ALA A 47 -11.52 -12.49 9.02
C ALA A 47 -12.50 -11.54 8.31
N LYS A 48 -13.19 -10.69 9.08
CA LYS A 48 -14.11 -9.69 8.52
C LYS A 48 -13.42 -8.71 7.56
N ILE A 49 -12.22 -8.25 7.88
CA ILE A 49 -11.46 -7.39 6.97
C ILE A 49 -11.07 -8.15 5.69
N GLY A 50 -10.66 -9.42 5.82
CA GLY A 50 -10.36 -10.30 4.68
C GLY A 50 -11.57 -10.49 3.77
N ASP A 51 -12.75 -10.76 4.33
CA ASP A 51 -13.99 -10.94 3.56
C ASP A 51 -14.35 -9.70 2.72
N GLU A 52 -14.16 -8.50 3.28
CA GLU A 52 -14.42 -7.24 2.56
C GLU A 52 -13.40 -6.98 1.44
N ILE A 53 -12.14 -7.38 1.64
CA ILE A 53 -11.10 -7.30 0.60
C ILE A 53 -11.40 -8.31 -0.51
N ASP A 54 -11.72 -9.56 -0.18
CA ASP A 54 -12.11 -10.60 -1.14
C ASP A 54 -13.36 -10.17 -1.93
N LEU A 55 -14.34 -9.54 -1.27
CA LEU A 55 -15.52 -8.98 -1.93
C LEU A 55 -15.14 -7.87 -2.92
N ALA A 56 -14.26 -6.94 -2.52
CA ALA A 56 -13.80 -5.89 -3.41
C ALA A 56 -13.04 -6.44 -4.63
N ILE A 57 -12.18 -7.44 -4.44
CA ILE A 57 -11.48 -8.13 -5.53
C ILE A 57 -12.49 -8.76 -6.49
N LYS A 58 -13.45 -9.53 -5.97
CA LYS A 58 -14.45 -10.22 -6.79
C LYS A 58 -15.38 -9.25 -7.53
N THR A 59 -15.73 -8.13 -6.89
CA THR A 59 -16.69 -7.18 -7.45
C THR A 59 -16.08 -6.30 -8.53
N TYR A 60 -14.85 -5.85 -8.33
CA TYR A 60 -14.23 -4.86 -9.20
C TYR A 60 -13.18 -5.44 -10.14
N GLU A 61 -12.75 -6.68 -9.94
CA GLU A 61 -11.78 -7.39 -10.79
C GLU A 61 -10.53 -6.53 -11.09
N PRO A 62 -9.80 -6.06 -10.05
CA PRO A 62 -8.62 -5.24 -10.27
C PRO A 62 -7.51 -6.04 -10.96
N GLU A 63 -6.65 -5.36 -11.69
CA GLU A 63 -5.46 -5.97 -12.32
C GLU A 63 -4.29 -6.10 -11.33
N VAL A 64 -4.31 -5.31 -10.25
CA VAL A 64 -3.26 -5.25 -9.23
C VAL A 64 -3.82 -4.70 -7.92
N MET A 65 -3.30 -5.22 -6.80
CA MET A 65 -3.50 -4.65 -5.47
C MET A 65 -2.27 -3.84 -5.04
N ALA A 66 -2.48 -2.66 -4.45
CA ALA A 66 -1.45 -1.81 -3.88
C ALA A 66 -1.71 -1.55 -2.40
N ILE A 67 -0.68 -1.63 -1.57
CA ILE A 67 -0.76 -1.40 -0.12
C ILE A 67 0.32 -0.42 0.33
N GLU A 68 0.05 0.35 1.38
CA GLU A 68 1.08 1.19 2.03
C GLU A 68 1.92 0.36 3.01
N ARG A 69 3.22 0.63 3.03
CA ARG A 69 4.17 0.08 3.98
C ARG A 69 4.05 0.79 5.33
N VAL A 70 3.96 0.00 6.40
CA VAL A 70 4.00 0.50 7.77
C VAL A 70 5.44 0.53 8.29
N PHE A 71 5.84 1.65 8.90
CA PHE A 71 7.12 1.79 9.59
C PHE A 71 6.95 1.76 11.11
N ALA A 72 7.74 0.92 11.79
CA ALA A 72 7.82 0.90 13.24
C ALA A 72 8.75 2.02 13.73
N GLN A 73 8.23 3.24 13.89
CA GLN A 73 9.02 4.33 14.49
C GLN A 73 8.56 4.65 15.92
N ASP A 74 7.25 4.75 16.19
CA ASP A 74 6.80 5.34 17.47
C ASP A 74 5.78 4.53 18.29
N ASN A 75 5.13 3.49 17.73
CA ASN A 75 4.13 2.70 18.48
C ASN A 75 4.02 1.23 18.02
N LEU A 76 4.82 0.36 18.66
CA LEU A 76 4.90 -1.08 18.35
C LEU A 76 3.55 -1.79 18.38
N GLN A 77 2.66 -1.43 19.30
CA GLN A 77 1.37 -2.11 19.45
C GLN A 77 0.44 -1.82 18.28
N SER A 78 0.31 -0.54 17.90
CA SER A 78 -0.47 -0.14 16.72
C SER A 78 0.08 -0.75 15.44
N VAL A 79 1.41 -0.70 15.26
CA VAL A 79 2.11 -1.24 14.10
C VAL A 79 1.88 -2.75 13.97
N THR A 80 1.92 -3.49 15.08
CA THR A 80 1.66 -4.93 15.07
C THR A 80 0.27 -5.25 14.50
N THR A 81 -0.77 -4.54 14.94
CA THR A 81 -2.12 -4.76 14.44
C THR A 81 -2.28 -4.39 12.96
N THR A 82 -1.64 -3.31 12.51
CA THR A 82 -1.67 -2.93 11.10
C THR A 82 -0.93 -3.95 10.24
N MET A 83 0.22 -4.46 10.69
CA MET A 83 0.97 -5.50 9.99
C MET A 83 0.18 -6.82 9.87
N GLN A 84 -0.64 -7.16 10.86
CA GLN A 84 -1.56 -8.32 10.74
C GLN A 84 -2.59 -8.10 9.62
N VAL A 85 -3.16 -6.90 9.51
CA VAL A 85 -4.10 -6.56 8.43
C VAL A 85 -3.40 -6.55 7.07
N MET A 86 -2.17 -6.04 6.99
CA MET A 86 -1.36 -6.16 5.77
C MET A 86 -1.19 -7.62 5.37
N GLY A 87 -0.86 -8.52 6.31
CA GLY A 87 -0.75 -9.95 6.04
C GLY A 87 -2.04 -10.57 5.48
N VAL A 88 -3.20 -10.15 5.99
CA VAL A 88 -4.52 -10.54 5.44
C VAL A 88 -4.70 -10.02 4.02
N ALA A 89 -4.40 -8.75 3.74
CA ALA A 89 -4.50 -8.21 2.39
C ALA A 89 -3.59 -8.94 1.39
N MET A 90 -2.35 -9.27 1.81
CA MET A 90 -1.41 -10.07 1.02
C MET A 90 -1.94 -11.47 0.73
N LEU A 91 -2.58 -12.11 1.74
CA LEU A 91 -3.22 -13.41 1.56
C LEU A 91 -4.36 -13.33 0.53
N CYS A 92 -5.24 -12.33 0.63
CA CYS A 92 -6.33 -12.11 -0.32
C CYS A 92 -5.80 -11.93 -1.75
N ALA A 93 -4.78 -11.08 -1.95
CA ALA A 93 -4.12 -10.91 -3.24
C ALA A 93 -3.55 -12.23 -3.78
N GLY A 94 -2.82 -12.98 -2.94
CA GLY A 94 -2.24 -14.27 -3.31
C GLY A 94 -3.29 -15.31 -3.69
N ARG A 95 -4.40 -15.40 -2.95
CA ARG A 95 -5.53 -16.29 -3.26
C ARG A 95 -6.21 -15.94 -4.58
N ALA A 96 -6.26 -14.66 -4.92
CA ALA A 96 -6.82 -14.16 -6.18
C ALA A 96 -5.83 -14.19 -7.35
N GLY A 97 -4.56 -14.57 -7.11
CA GLY A 97 -3.51 -14.51 -8.14
C GLY A 97 -3.17 -13.08 -8.58
N LEU A 98 -3.48 -12.08 -7.76
CA LEU A 98 -3.25 -10.68 -8.09
C LEU A 98 -1.80 -10.28 -7.81
N PRO A 99 -1.17 -9.53 -8.73
CA PRO A 99 0.04 -8.79 -8.42
C PRO A 99 -0.17 -7.88 -7.21
N LEU A 100 0.87 -7.75 -6.38
CA LEU A 100 0.85 -6.92 -5.18
C LEU A 100 1.97 -5.88 -5.23
N ALA A 101 1.63 -4.60 -5.07
CA ALA A 101 2.60 -3.52 -4.94
C ALA A 101 2.63 -2.96 -3.52
N ILE A 102 3.83 -2.68 -2.99
CA ILE A 102 4.00 -2.09 -1.66
C ILE A 102 4.72 -0.75 -1.80
N HIS A 103 4.06 0.34 -1.38
CA HIS A 103 4.60 1.70 -1.46
C HIS A 103 4.89 2.26 -0.07
N THR A 104 5.93 3.05 0.06
CA THR A 104 6.19 3.81 1.29
C THR A 104 5.29 5.06 1.36
N PRO A 105 5.01 5.61 2.56
CA PRO A 105 4.19 6.81 2.69
C PRO A 105 4.77 8.01 1.94
N SER A 106 6.10 8.13 1.89
CA SER A 106 6.76 9.18 1.11
C SER A 106 6.58 9.02 -0.39
N GLU A 107 6.51 7.78 -0.90
CA GLU A 107 6.22 7.54 -2.31
C GLU A 107 4.78 7.89 -2.66
N VAL A 108 3.82 7.53 -1.79
CA VAL A 108 2.41 7.91 -1.93
C VAL A 108 2.26 9.42 -1.95
N LYS A 109 2.84 10.11 -0.96
CA LYS A 109 2.84 11.57 -0.87
C LYS A 109 3.47 12.22 -2.11
N ALA A 110 4.64 11.76 -2.53
CA ALA A 110 5.33 12.29 -3.69
C ALA A 110 4.55 12.08 -4.99
N ALA A 111 3.95 10.91 -5.19
CA ALA A 111 3.19 10.60 -6.40
C ALA A 111 1.95 11.51 -6.53
N VAL A 112 1.23 11.72 -5.42
CA VAL A 112 -0.02 12.48 -5.43
C VAL A 112 0.19 13.99 -5.38
N THR A 113 1.20 14.47 -4.66
CA THR A 113 1.37 15.91 -4.36
C THR A 113 2.63 16.54 -4.96
N GLY A 114 3.55 15.74 -5.52
CA GLY A 114 4.88 16.18 -5.93
C GLY A 114 5.90 16.28 -4.79
N SER A 115 5.48 16.09 -3.53
CA SER A 115 6.37 16.16 -2.35
C SER A 115 6.21 14.95 -1.43
N GLY A 116 7.31 14.27 -1.12
CA GLY A 116 7.33 13.13 -0.19
C GLY A 116 7.10 13.50 1.28
N THR A 117 7.11 14.79 1.61
CA THR A 117 6.90 15.32 2.97
C THR A 117 5.53 15.99 3.13
N ALA A 118 4.65 15.92 2.12
CA ALA A 118 3.33 16.52 2.16
C ALA A 118 2.50 16.06 3.37
N GLY A 119 1.70 16.99 3.89
CA GLY A 119 0.76 16.73 4.99
C GLY A 119 -0.47 15.95 4.53
N LYS A 120 -1.13 15.25 5.47
CA LYS A 120 -2.29 14.39 5.18
C LYS A 120 -3.43 15.15 4.47
N ALA A 121 -3.76 16.35 4.93
CA ALA A 121 -4.81 17.17 4.31
C ALA A 121 -4.49 17.56 2.84
N GLN A 122 -3.21 17.78 2.52
CA GLN A 122 -2.77 18.10 1.16
C GLN A 122 -2.92 16.89 0.23
N VAL A 123 -2.51 15.69 0.69
CA VAL A 123 -2.70 14.44 -0.05
C VAL A 123 -4.19 14.24 -0.35
N GLN A 124 -5.06 14.39 0.65
CA GLN A 124 -6.50 14.21 0.50
C GLN A 124 -7.14 15.19 -0.49
N HIS A 125 -6.74 16.46 -0.47
CA HIS A 125 -7.19 17.46 -1.46
C HIS A 125 -6.73 17.10 -2.87
N MET A 126 -5.49 16.66 -3.02
CA MET A 126 -4.95 16.26 -4.32
C MET A 126 -5.66 15.02 -4.86
N VAL A 127 -5.96 14.02 -4.02
CA VAL A 127 -6.79 12.86 -4.41
C VAL A 127 -8.14 13.32 -4.96
N ALA A 128 -8.84 14.22 -4.27
CA ALA A 128 -10.12 14.75 -4.74
C ALA A 128 -9.98 15.45 -6.09
N ARG A 129 -8.96 16.30 -6.25
CA ARG A 129 -8.66 17.01 -7.50
C ARG A 129 -8.38 16.05 -8.66
N VAL A 130 -7.56 15.03 -8.42
CA VAL A 130 -7.17 14.04 -9.43
C VAL A 130 -8.36 13.23 -9.91
N LEU A 131 -9.27 12.89 -9.00
CA LEU A 131 -10.47 12.12 -9.29
C LEU A 131 -11.67 12.98 -9.72
N GLY A 132 -11.49 14.30 -9.86
CA GLY A 132 -12.58 15.22 -10.25
C GLY A 132 -13.71 15.34 -9.20
N LEU A 133 -13.42 15.05 -7.93
CA LEU A 133 -14.40 15.07 -6.85
C LEU A 133 -14.58 16.49 -6.29
N GLN A 134 -15.83 16.90 -6.10
CA GLN A 134 -16.18 18.20 -5.53
C GLN A 134 -15.75 18.35 -4.06
N LYS A 135 -15.60 17.23 -3.35
CA LYS A 135 -15.25 17.19 -1.93
C LYS A 135 -14.25 16.05 -1.68
N VAL A 136 -13.44 16.22 -0.65
CA VAL A 136 -12.54 15.17 -0.16
C VAL A 136 -13.35 13.92 0.20
N PRO A 137 -12.97 12.72 -0.28
CA PRO A 137 -13.59 11.46 0.11
C PRO A 137 -13.60 11.31 1.63
N LYS A 138 -14.77 10.98 2.18
CA LYS A 138 -14.91 10.64 3.59
C LYS A 138 -15.32 9.17 3.71
N PRO A 139 -14.78 8.44 4.70
CA PRO A 139 -13.88 8.92 5.76
C PRO A 139 -12.39 8.98 5.33
N ALA A 140 -11.49 9.47 6.20
CA ALA A 140 -10.08 9.74 5.85
C ALA A 140 -9.33 8.54 5.22
N ASP A 141 -9.46 7.33 5.78
CA ASP A 141 -8.79 6.13 5.24
C ASP A 141 -9.25 5.79 3.81
N ALA A 142 -10.45 6.21 3.43
CA ALA A 142 -10.94 6.05 2.07
C ALA A 142 -10.15 6.92 1.07
N ALA A 143 -9.76 8.14 1.49
CA ALA A 143 -8.88 8.98 0.69
C ALA A 143 -7.43 8.45 0.67
N ASP A 144 -6.96 7.87 1.77
CA ASP A 144 -5.62 7.27 1.87
C ASP A 144 -5.51 6.03 0.96
N ALA A 145 -6.53 5.15 0.94
CA ALA A 145 -6.60 4.01 0.03
C ALA A 145 -6.60 4.41 -1.46
N LEU A 146 -7.33 5.48 -1.82
CA LEU A 146 -7.29 6.05 -3.17
C LEU A 146 -5.92 6.64 -3.51
N ALA A 147 -5.26 7.30 -2.56
CA ALA A 147 -3.90 7.82 -2.75
C ALA A 147 -2.90 6.70 -3.06
N ILE A 148 -3.02 5.56 -2.37
CA ILE A 148 -2.18 4.36 -2.60
C ILE A 148 -2.42 3.80 -4.00
N ALA A 149 -3.69 3.68 -4.43
CA ALA A 149 -4.04 3.20 -5.76
C ALA A 149 -3.50 4.12 -6.87
N ILE A 150 -3.67 5.44 -6.71
CA ILE A 150 -3.14 6.46 -7.63
C ILE A 150 -1.61 6.41 -7.68
N CYS A 151 -0.96 6.29 -6.52
CA CYS A 151 0.50 6.19 -6.42
C CYS A 151 1.03 5.03 -7.27
N HIS A 152 0.41 3.84 -7.12
CA HIS A 152 0.80 2.68 -7.92
C HIS A 152 0.60 2.95 -9.41
N ALA A 153 -0.58 3.47 -9.78
CA ALA A 153 -0.94 3.65 -11.17
C ALA A 153 -0.03 4.64 -11.92
N TRP A 154 0.43 5.69 -11.25
CA TRP A 154 1.27 6.71 -11.86
C TRP A 154 2.76 6.37 -11.85
N ARG A 155 3.23 5.61 -10.86
CA ARG A 155 4.64 5.23 -10.75
C ARG A 155 5.07 4.13 -11.71
N GLY A 156 4.16 3.25 -12.12
CA GLY A 156 4.38 2.21 -13.13
C GLY A 156 5.76 1.53 -13.06
N THR A 157 5.90 0.50 -12.21
CA THR A 157 6.97 -0.54 -12.13
C THR A 157 7.34 -0.85 -10.67
N GLY A 158 6.39 -1.37 -9.89
CA GLY A 158 6.63 -1.83 -8.51
C GLY A 158 5.77 -3.04 -8.16
N LEU A 159 5.46 -3.88 -9.17
CA LEU A 159 4.65 -5.08 -9.01
C LEU A 159 5.50 -6.17 -8.36
N GLN A 160 5.03 -6.77 -7.27
CA GLN A 160 5.45 -8.10 -6.84
C GLN A 160 4.49 -9.11 -7.48
N GLY A 161 5.02 -10.15 -8.11
CA GLY A 161 4.24 -11.35 -8.47
C GLY A 161 3.36 -11.27 -9.72
N ALA A 162 3.53 -10.28 -10.61
CA ALA A 162 2.85 -10.30 -11.91
C ALA A 162 3.57 -11.23 -12.91
N GLY A 163 3.18 -12.50 -12.96
CA GLY A 163 3.60 -13.46 -13.99
C GLY A 163 5.07 -13.88 -13.89
N GLN A 164 5.33 -15.12 -13.49
CA GLN A 164 6.68 -15.72 -13.46
C GLN A 164 7.80 -14.95 -12.72
N ASP A 165 7.50 -13.89 -11.96
CA ASP A 165 8.49 -13.20 -11.11
C ASP A 165 8.71 -13.92 -9.77
N GLY A 166 9.15 -15.19 -9.84
CA GLY A 166 9.71 -15.93 -8.71
C GLY A 166 11.09 -15.44 -8.25
N ASP A 167 11.60 -14.39 -8.92
CA ASP A 167 13.00 -13.98 -8.84
C ASP A 167 13.23 -12.69 -8.07
N ILE A 168 12.22 -11.98 -7.53
CA ILE A 168 12.44 -10.77 -6.72
C ILE A 168 11.53 -10.75 -5.49
N ASN A 169 12.14 -10.79 -4.31
CA ASN A 169 11.53 -10.71 -3.00
C ASN A 169 11.87 -9.36 -2.36
N VAL A 170 10.87 -8.55 -2.00
CA VAL A 170 11.09 -7.33 -1.22
C VAL A 170 10.62 -7.56 0.20
N SER A 171 11.57 -7.59 1.14
CA SER A 171 11.27 -7.74 2.54
C SER A 171 10.47 -6.55 3.07
N LEU A 172 9.72 -6.80 4.16
CA LEU A 172 9.03 -5.75 4.93
C LEU A 172 9.99 -4.64 5.41
N SER A 173 11.29 -4.93 5.55
CA SER A 173 12.36 -3.99 5.89
C SER A 173 12.98 -3.28 4.66
N GLY A 174 12.35 -3.38 3.50
CA GLY A 174 12.81 -2.79 2.24
C GLY A 174 14.05 -3.44 1.65
N GLY A 175 14.41 -4.65 2.06
CA GLY A 175 15.47 -5.42 1.42
C GLY A 175 14.93 -6.06 0.15
N VAL A 176 15.41 -5.62 -1.02
CA VAL A 176 15.15 -6.31 -2.28
C VAL A 176 16.18 -7.42 -2.43
N SER A 177 15.74 -8.66 -2.56
CA SER A 177 16.57 -9.84 -2.83
C SER A 177 16.07 -10.47 -4.12
N ALA A 178 16.98 -10.87 -5.01
CA ALA A 178 16.62 -11.54 -6.24
C ALA A 178 17.25 -12.93 -6.34
N ARG A 179 16.50 -13.90 -6.90
CA ARG A 179 17.00 -15.27 -7.19
C ARG A 179 17.74 -15.33 -8.53
N GLY A 180 17.62 -14.31 -9.38
CA GLY A 180 18.29 -14.17 -10.68
C GLY A 180 18.99 -12.82 -10.89
N LYS A 181 19.63 -12.63 -12.06
CA LYS A 181 20.26 -11.34 -12.43
C LYS A 181 19.18 -10.27 -12.63
N MET A 182 19.19 -9.28 -11.75
CA MET A 182 18.28 -8.13 -11.84
C MET A 182 18.54 -7.34 -13.12
N THR A 183 17.46 -6.91 -13.79
CA THR A 183 17.53 -5.97 -14.90
C THR A 183 18.02 -4.59 -14.44
N ALA A 184 18.51 -3.75 -15.35
CA ALA A 184 19.00 -2.41 -15.02
C ALA A 184 17.93 -1.53 -14.33
N ALA A 185 16.66 -1.65 -14.74
CA ALA A 185 15.55 -0.94 -14.12
C ALA A 185 15.27 -1.44 -12.68
N GLN A 186 15.35 -2.77 -12.46
CA GLN A 186 15.19 -3.37 -11.14
C GLN A 186 16.36 -3.02 -10.20
N GLN A 187 17.59 -2.91 -10.72
CA GLN A 187 18.75 -2.45 -9.97
C GLN A 187 18.62 -0.97 -9.56
N GLN A 188 18.18 -0.11 -10.48
CA GLN A 188 17.92 1.30 -10.18
C GLN A 188 16.84 1.45 -9.11
N TRP A 189 15.77 0.66 -9.19
CA TRP A 189 14.71 0.62 -8.17
C TRP A 189 15.20 0.10 -6.81
N ALA A 190 15.94 -1.01 -6.79
CA ALA A 190 16.51 -1.56 -5.57
C ALA A 190 17.52 -0.62 -4.91
N ASN A 191 18.33 0.09 -5.72
CA ASN A 191 19.24 1.12 -5.23
C ASN A 191 18.47 2.31 -4.64
N ALA A 192 17.38 2.75 -5.25
CA ALA A 192 16.52 3.79 -4.70
C ALA A 192 15.94 3.37 -3.33
N ILE A 193 15.44 2.14 -3.22
CA ILE A 193 14.97 1.58 -1.94
C ILE A 193 16.10 1.53 -0.91
N ALA A 194 17.30 1.09 -1.30
CA ALA A 194 18.46 1.00 -0.42
C ALA A 194 18.95 2.38 0.06
N THR A 195 18.92 3.42 -0.78
CA THR A 195 19.27 4.78 -0.37
C THR A 195 18.31 5.37 0.65
N THR A 196 17.05 4.90 0.66
CA THR A 196 16.03 5.34 1.61
C THR A 196 16.22 4.72 3.01
N ARG A 197 17.02 3.65 3.16
CA ARG A 197 17.30 2.98 4.45
C ARG A 197 18.07 3.84 5.47
N ARG A 198 18.77 4.90 5.05
CA ARG A 198 19.79 5.56 5.90
C ARG A 198 19.28 6.60 6.92
N LYS A 199 17.98 6.71 7.21
CA LYS A 199 17.48 7.71 8.18
C LYS A 199 16.65 7.20 9.36
N GLY A 200 16.58 5.90 9.66
CA GLY A 200 15.78 5.47 10.81
C GLY A 200 15.98 4.08 11.39
N ALA A 201 17.01 3.32 10.99
CA ALA A 201 17.32 2.06 11.65
C ALA A 201 18.33 2.30 12.79
N VAL A 202 17.89 2.14 14.03
CA VAL A 202 18.80 2.01 15.19
C VAL A 202 19.61 0.72 14.97
N ASP A 203 20.94 0.82 14.97
CA ASP A 203 21.81 -0.36 14.88
C ASP A 203 21.72 -1.15 16.21
N PRO A 204 21.17 -2.37 16.21
CA PRO A 204 21.07 -3.18 17.42
C PRO A 204 22.44 -3.58 18.00
N ARG A 205 23.55 -3.33 17.29
CA ARG A 205 24.91 -3.58 17.78
C ARG A 205 25.49 -2.45 18.62
N VAL A 206 24.79 -1.32 18.78
CA VAL A 206 25.29 -0.16 19.54
C VAL A 206 24.82 -0.16 21.01
N GLN A 207 23.85 -0.99 21.39
CA GLN A 207 23.55 -1.22 22.82
C GLN A 207 24.44 -2.32 23.39
N GLY A 208 25.69 -1.97 23.70
CA GLY A 208 26.59 -2.96 24.27
C GLY A 208 28.04 -2.53 24.47
N LYS A 209 28.31 -1.26 24.81
CA LYS A 209 29.55 -0.91 25.52
C LYS A 209 29.23 0.11 26.61
N ARG A 210 29.63 -0.27 27.83
CA ARG A 210 29.58 0.50 29.07
C ARG A 210 30.29 1.84 28.91
#